data_AF-A0A918YMT7-F1
#
_entry.id   AF-A0A918YMT7-F1
#
_cell.length_a   1.000
_cell.length_b   1.000
_cell.length_c   1.000
_cell.angle_alpha   90.00
_cell.angle_beta   90.00
_cell.angle_gamma   90.00
#
_symmetry.space_group_name_H-M   'P 1'
#
loop_
_entity.id
_entity.type
_entity.pdbx_description
1 polymer ?
#
loop_
_entity_poly.entity_id
_entity_poly.type
_entity_poly.pdbx_seq_one_letter_code
_entity_poly.pdbx_strand_id
1 'polypeptide(L)'
;MNLRGFDPELPPTDPSTVLETFLRQLGVPAQQIPASLDERAVMYRDRLRERNALVLLDNAADEDQVRDLIPSSPTCLVLITSRRSLAGLDGIAPHLIDTFPEAESLDLLMRIAGTTV
;
A
#
# COMPACT_ATOMS: atom_id res chain seq x y z
N MET A 1 0.07 4.72 -2.64
CA MET A 1 -1.07 5.33 -1.93
C MET A 1 -0.83 5.16 -0.44
N ASN A 2 -1.00 6.20 0.37
CA ASN A 2 -0.98 6.07 1.84
C ASN A 2 -2.39 5.66 2.32
N LEU A 3 -2.46 4.52 3.00
CA LEU A 3 -3.68 3.90 3.49
C LEU A 3 -4.06 4.33 4.91
N ARG A 4 -3.23 5.12 5.59
CA ARG A 4 -3.53 5.74 6.90
C ARG A 4 -3.89 4.75 8.02
N GLY A 5 -3.41 3.52 7.94
CA GLY A 5 -3.71 2.48 8.93
C GLY A 5 -3.17 2.75 10.33
N PHE A 6 -2.12 3.56 10.44
CA PHE A 6 -1.54 4.00 11.72
C PHE A 6 -1.37 5.52 11.78
N ASP A 7 -2.27 6.26 11.14
CA ASP A 7 -2.36 7.71 11.28
C ASP A 7 -3.04 8.06 12.62
N PRO A 8 -2.48 8.99 13.42
CA PRO A 8 -3.04 9.33 14.74
C PRO A 8 -4.28 10.23 14.68
N GLU A 9 -4.52 10.92 13.57
CA GLU A 9 -5.58 11.94 13.44
C GLU A 9 -6.69 11.51 12.49
N LEU A 10 -6.35 10.75 11.45
CA LEU A 10 -7.28 10.36 10.39
C LEU A 10 -7.59 8.85 10.44
N PRO A 11 -8.82 8.45 10.10
CA PRO A 11 -9.14 7.04 9.99
C PRO A 11 -8.40 6.39 8.80
N PRO A 12 -8.22 5.06 8.82
CA PRO A 12 -7.74 4.31 7.67
C PRO A 12 -8.57 4.62 6.42
N THR A 13 -7.90 4.70 5.28
CA THR A 13 -8.56 4.98 4.00
C THR A 13 -9.43 3.80 3.60
N ASP A 14 -10.69 4.10 3.28
CA ASP A 14 -11.64 3.15 2.73
C ASP A 14 -11.12 2.55 1.40
N PRO A 15 -11.07 1.21 1.24
CA PRO A 15 -10.64 0.55 0.01
C PRO A 15 -11.38 1.04 -1.24
N SER A 16 -12.67 1.38 -1.12
CA SER A 16 -13.44 1.87 -2.27
C SER A 16 -12.92 3.23 -2.76
N THR A 17 -12.53 4.10 -1.83
CA THR A 17 -11.91 5.40 -2.14
C THR A 17 -10.54 5.23 -2.80
N VAL A 18 -9.76 4.24 -2.36
CA VAL A 18 -8.46 3.91 -2.98
C VAL A 18 -8.64 3.43 -4.41
N LEU A 19 -9.57 2.50 -4.66
CA LEU A 19 -9.84 1.98 -6.00
C LEU A 19 -10.35 3.05 -6.96
N GLU A 20 -11.23 3.94 -6.49
CA GLU A 20 -11.64 5.09 -7.31
C GLU A 20 -10.44 5.95 -7.71
N THR A 21 -9.53 6.22 -6.77
CA THR A 21 -8.32 7.00 -7.04
C THR A 21 -7.42 6.30 -8.07
N PHE A 22 -7.20 4.99 -7.91
CA PHE A 22 -6.42 4.19 -8.87
C PHE A 22 -7.06 4.14 -10.25
N LEU A 23 -8.37 3.93 -10.34
CA LEU A 23 -9.09 3.93 -11.62
C LEU A 23 -8.97 5.27 -12.35
N ARG A 24 -9.08 6.40 -11.63
CA ARG A 24 -8.83 7.73 -12.19
C ARG A 24 -7.40 7.86 -12.71
N GLN A 25 -6.40 7.41 -11.95
CA GLN A 25 -5.00 7.41 -12.37
C GLN A 25 -4.73 6.51 -13.59
N LEU A 26 -5.49 5.43 -13.74
CA LEU A 26 -5.48 4.55 -14.91
C LEU A 26 -6.27 5.11 -16.10
N GLY A 27 -6.74 6.35 -16.02
CA GLY A 27 -7.41 7.06 -17.10
C GLY A 27 -8.90 6.74 -17.24
N VAL A 28 -9.54 6.18 -16.22
CA VAL A 28 -11.00 5.96 -16.22
C VAL A 28 -11.72 7.29 -15.91
N PRO A 29 -12.61 7.79 -16.79
CA PRO A 29 -13.43 8.95 -16.50
C PRO A 29 -14.31 8.73 -15.26
N ALA A 30 -14.47 9.75 -14.43
CA ALA A 30 -15.23 9.70 -13.18
C ALA A 30 -16.62 9.07 -13.32
N GLN A 31 -17.32 9.41 -14.40
CA GLN A 31 -18.69 8.98 -14.68
C GLN A 31 -18.79 7.50 -15.07
N GLN A 32 -17.66 6.88 -15.42
CA GLN A 32 -17.57 5.45 -15.76
C GLN A 32 -17.10 4.61 -14.57
N ILE A 33 -16.70 5.23 -13.45
CA ILE A 33 -16.28 4.51 -12.26
C ILE A 33 -17.53 4.02 -11.52
N PRO A 34 -17.70 2.71 -11.32
CA PRO A 34 -18.87 2.18 -10.62
C PRO A 34 -18.94 2.66 -9.16
N ALA A 35 -20.10 2.54 -8.52
CA ALA A 35 -20.25 2.91 -7.11
C ALA A 35 -19.84 1.78 -6.14
N SER A 36 -20.03 0.53 -6.56
CA SER A 36 -19.74 -0.65 -5.77
C SER A 36 -18.23 -0.89 -5.63
N LEU A 37 -17.80 -1.32 -4.43
CA LEU A 37 -16.43 -1.75 -4.16
C LEU A 37 -16.03 -2.91 -5.09
N ASP A 38 -16.87 -3.94 -5.19
CA ASP A 38 -16.62 -5.13 -6.00
C ASP A 38 -16.47 -4.78 -7.50
N GLU A 39 -17.34 -3.92 -8.00
CA GLU A 39 -17.31 -3.48 -9.40
C GLU A 39 -16.06 -2.65 -9.70
N ARG A 40 -15.65 -1.77 -8.77
CA ARG A 40 -14.38 -1.02 -8.85
C ARG A 40 -13.19 -1.97 -8.85
N ALA A 41 -13.19 -2.99 -8.00
CA ALA A 41 -12.12 -3.97 -7.90
C ALA A 41 -11.98 -4.80 -9.18
N VAL A 42 -13.10 -5.24 -9.77
CA VAL A 42 -13.13 -5.91 -11.08
C VAL A 42 -12.52 -5.02 -12.16
N MET A 43 -13.02 -3.78 -12.30
CA MET A 43 -12.54 -2.85 -13.31
C MET A 43 -11.05 -2.54 -13.13
N TYR A 44 -10.59 -2.38 -11.89
CA TYR A 44 -9.20 -2.12 -11.55
C TYR A 44 -8.29 -3.29 -12.00
N ARG A 45 -8.69 -4.53 -11.71
CA ARG A 45 -7.96 -5.72 -12.16
C ARG A 45 -7.90 -5.81 -13.69
N ASP A 46 -9.01 -5.53 -14.37
CA ASP A 46 -9.04 -5.54 -15.85
C ASP A 46 -8.11 -4.48 -16.45
N ARG A 47 -8.09 -3.26 -15.87
CA ARG A 47 -7.15 -2.22 -16.30
C ARG A 47 -5.69 -2.61 -16.05
N LEU A 48 -5.38 -3.36 -14.99
CA LEU A 48 -4.01 -3.76 -14.72
C LEU A 48 -3.51 -4.94 -15.57
N ARG A 49 -4.39 -5.79 -16.10
CA ARG A 49 -4.00 -6.92 -16.97
C ARG A 49 -3.19 -6.50 -18.20
N GLU A 50 -3.44 -5.29 -18.71
CA GLU A 50 -2.78 -4.76 -19.90
C GLU A 50 -1.44 -4.06 -19.58
N ARG A 51 -0.97 -4.11 -18.32
CA ARG A 51 0.14 -3.29 -17.84
C ARG A 51 1.15 -4.10 -17.02
N ASN A 52 2.41 -3.69 -17.11
CA ASN A 52 3.43 -4.03 -16.12
C ASN A 52 3.39 -2.94 -15.06
N ALA A 53 2.88 -3.25 -13.86
CA ALA A 53 2.60 -2.25 -12.84
C ALA A 53 3.27 -2.58 -11.50
N LEU A 54 3.69 -1.53 -10.80
CA LEU A 54 4.04 -1.57 -9.39
C LEU A 54 2.99 -0.78 -8.61
N VAL A 55 2.34 -1.44 -7.65
CA VAL A 55 1.34 -0.83 -6.78
C VAL A 55 1.93 -0.73 -5.37
N LEU A 56 2.08 0.49 -4.86
CA LEU A 56 2.53 0.73 -3.50
C LEU A 56 1.33 1.05 -2.60
N LEU A 57 1.11 0.21 -1.60
CA LEU A 57 0.12 0.37 -0.53
C LEU A 57 0.86 0.67 0.77
N ASP A 58 0.98 1.95 1.08
CA ASP A 58 1.75 2.41 2.22
C ASP A 58 0.88 2.51 3.48
N ASN A 59 1.42 2.13 4.63
CA ASN A 59 0.80 2.28 5.94
C ASN A 59 -0.56 1.56 6.06
N ALA A 60 -0.64 0.29 5.65
CA ALA A 60 -1.85 -0.55 5.71
C ALA A 60 -2.23 -0.93 7.16
N ALA A 61 -3.52 -0.88 7.50
CA ALA A 61 -4.04 -1.19 8.83
C ALA A 61 -4.13 -2.70 9.12
N ASP A 62 -4.66 -3.44 8.16
CA ASP A 62 -5.03 -4.87 8.24
C ASP A 62 -5.26 -5.45 6.83
N GLU A 63 -5.57 -6.74 6.77
CA GLU A 63 -5.81 -7.47 5.52
C GLU A 63 -7.07 -7.01 4.77
N ASP A 64 -8.13 -6.62 5.49
CA ASP A 64 -9.40 -6.20 4.89
C ASP A 64 -9.21 -4.91 4.09
N GLN A 65 -8.35 -4.01 4.56
CA GLN A 65 -8.03 -2.78 3.85
C GLN A 65 -7.34 -3.00 2.50
N VAL A 66 -6.60 -4.09 2.33
CA VAL A 66 -5.74 -4.31 1.16
C VAL A 66 -6.22 -5.41 0.22
N ARG A 67 -7.07 -6.33 0.68
CA ARG A 67 -7.47 -7.54 -0.08
C ARG A 67 -8.01 -7.21 -1.48
N ASP A 68 -8.89 -6.22 -1.60
CA ASP A 68 -9.48 -5.81 -2.88
C ASP A 68 -8.54 -4.95 -3.76
N LEU A 69 -7.44 -4.47 -3.18
CA LEU A 69 -6.43 -3.66 -3.87
C LEU A 69 -5.34 -4.51 -4.53
N ILE A 70 -5.31 -5.82 -4.24
CA ILE A 70 -4.32 -6.77 -4.75
C ILE A 70 -4.85 -7.40 -6.04
N PRO A 71 -4.26 -7.10 -7.22
CA PRO A 71 -4.67 -7.71 -8.47
C PRO A 71 -4.07 -9.11 -8.63
N SER A 72 -4.85 -10.02 -9.21
CA SER A 72 -4.38 -11.35 -9.63
C SER A 72 -3.75 -11.28 -11.04
N SER A 73 -2.66 -10.52 -11.19
CA SER A 73 -1.90 -10.43 -12.46
C SER A 73 -0.43 -10.80 -12.26
N PRO A 74 0.15 -11.72 -13.06
CA PRO A 74 1.56 -12.08 -12.95
C PRO A 74 2.52 -10.94 -13.31
N THR A 75 2.03 -9.90 -14.00
CA THR A 75 2.82 -8.72 -14.40
C THR A 75 2.74 -7.56 -13.41
N CYS A 76 1.99 -7.73 -12.31
CA CYS A 76 1.82 -6.68 -11.31
C CYS A 76 2.52 -7.07 -10.01
N LEU A 77 3.42 -6.22 -9.54
CA LEU A 77 4.00 -6.33 -8.20
C LEU A 77 3.23 -5.40 -7.26
N VAL A 78 2.82 -5.91 -6.10
CA VAL A 78 2.24 -5.11 -5.02
C VAL A 78 3.24 -5.06 -3.86
N LEU A 79 3.65 -3.86 -3.47
CA LEU A 79 4.44 -3.62 -2.27
C LEU A 79 3.53 -3.02 -1.20
N ILE A 80 3.47 -3.67 -0.04
CA ILE A 80 2.65 -3.24 1.09
C ILE A 80 3.58 -2.91 2.25
N THR A 81 3.43 -1.74 2.85
CA THR A 81 4.08 -1.41 4.14
C THR A 81 3.03 -1.42 5.24
N SER A 82 3.37 -1.99 6.39
CA SER A 82 2.49 -2.03 7.57
C SER A 82 3.34 -2.19 8.83
N ARG A 83 2.77 -1.83 9.98
CA ARG A 83 3.32 -2.13 11.32
C ARG A 83 2.71 -3.39 11.93
N ARG A 84 1.72 -4.00 11.27
CA ARG A 84 1.11 -5.27 11.64
C ARG A 84 1.53 -6.36 10.65
N SER A 85 1.58 -7.59 11.16
CA SER A 85 1.67 -8.76 10.29
C SER A 85 0.35 -8.90 9.51
N LEU A 86 0.43 -9.11 8.20
CA LEU A 86 -0.70 -9.32 7.30
C LEU A 86 -0.80 -10.81 6.90
N ALA A 87 -0.63 -11.70 7.87
CA ALA A 87 -0.48 -13.13 7.64
C ALA A 87 -1.73 -13.81 7.03
N GLY A 88 -2.90 -13.15 7.05
CA GLY A 88 -4.11 -13.63 6.40
C GLY A 88 -4.20 -13.39 4.89
N LEU A 89 -3.15 -12.84 4.26
CA LEU A 89 -3.05 -12.68 2.81
C LEU A 89 -2.31 -13.85 2.17
N ASP A 90 -2.83 -14.35 1.07
CA ASP A 90 -2.18 -15.40 0.28
C ASP A 90 -1.10 -14.83 -0.64
N GLY A 91 -0.05 -15.62 -0.89
CA GLY A 91 0.99 -15.27 -1.87
C GLY A 91 1.90 -14.09 -1.47
N ILE A 92 1.91 -13.71 -0.20
CA ILE A 92 2.80 -12.66 0.31
C ILE A 92 4.22 -13.17 0.58
N ALA A 93 5.20 -12.33 0.35
CA ALA A 93 6.58 -12.52 0.78
C ALA A 93 6.92 -11.45 1.83
N PRO A 94 6.73 -11.73 3.13
CA PRO A 94 6.95 -10.72 4.17
C PRO A 94 8.44 -10.36 4.26
N HIS A 95 8.72 -9.06 4.34
CA HIS A 95 10.05 -8.55 4.63
C HIS A 95 10.01 -7.80 5.96
N LEU A 96 10.49 -8.45 7.01
CA LEU A 96 10.57 -7.86 8.34
C LEU A 96 11.74 -6.87 8.37
N ILE A 97 11.43 -5.63 8.77
CA ILE A 97 12.44 -4.59 8.98
C ILE A 97 12.86 -4.65 10.44
N ASP A 98 14.12 -4.97 10.69
CA ASP A 98 14.69 -5.01 12.03
C ASP A 98 15.09 -3.61 12.52
N THR A 99 15.34 -3.51 13.81
CA THR A 99 15.99 -2.37 14.45
C THR A 99 17.43 -2.23 13.99
N PHE A 100 17.92 -0.99 13.96
CA PHE A 100 19.35 -0.75 13.71
C PHE A 100 20.20 -1.37 14.81
N PRO A 101 21.31 -2.04 14.47
CA PRO A 101 22.38 -2.34 15.42
C PRO A 101 22.85 -1.07 16.15
N GLU A 102 23.42 -1.20 17.35
CA GLU A 102 23.86 -0.06 18.17
C GLU A 102 24.81 0.88 17.41
N ALA A 103 25.78 0.32 16.68
CA ALA A 103 26.73 1.10 15.90
C ALA A 103 26.06 1.92 14.78
N GLU A 104 25.08 1.33 14.09
CA GLU A 104 24.31 2.01 13.03
C GLU A 104 23.36 3.07 13.62
N SER A 105 22.78 2.78 14.80
CA SER A 105 21.97 3.74 15.55
C SER A 105 22.79 4.98 15.93
N LEU A 106 24.03 4.77 16.42
CA LEU A 106 24.94 5.86 16.78
C LEU A 106 25.39 6.63 15.53
N ASP A 107 25.72 5.95 14.43
CA ASP A 107 26.06 6.60 13.15
C ASP A 107 24.92 7.51 12.66
N LEU A 108 23.69 6.97 12.63
CA LEU A 108 22.51 7.74 12.24
C LEU A 108 22.30 8.96 13.14
N LEU A 109 22.45 8.80 14.45
CA LEU A 109 22.29 9.88 15.42
C LEU A 109 23.34 10.97 15.19
N MET A 110 24.62 10.61 15.05
CA MET A 110 25.70 11.56 14.78
C MET A 110 25.49 12.31 13.46
N ARG A 111 24.96 11.62 12.44
CA ARG A 111 24.65 12.24 11.13
C ARG A 111 23.51 13.24 11.18
N ILE A 112 22.50 13.03 12.04
CA ILE A 112 21.32 13.90 12.14
C ILE A 112 21.54 15.05 13.12
N ALA A 113 22.00 14.74 14.34
CA ALA A 113 22.14 15.72 15.42
C ALA A 113 23.46 16.50 15.35
N GLY A 114 24.42 16.04 14.54
CA GLY A 114 25.79 16.52 14.55
C GLY A 114 26.59 15.91 15.70
N THR A 115 27.92 16.09 15.65
CA THR A 115 28.78 15.81 16.80
C THR A 115 28.66 16.98 17.76
N THR A 116 28.11 16.75 18.95
CA THR A 116 28.31 17.69 20.05
C THR A 116 29.80 17.64 20.42
N VAL A 117 30.59 18.56 19.86
CA VAL A 117 31.97 18.83 20.24
C VAL A 117 31.99 20.06 21.14
#